data_AF-U4LC98-F1
#
_entry.id   AF-U4LC98-F1
#
_cell.length_a   1.000
_cell.length_b   1.000
_cell.length_c   1.000
_cell.angle_alpha   90.00
_cell.angle_beta   90.00
_cell.angle_gamma   90.00
#
_symmetry.space_group_name_H-M   'P 1'
#
loop_
_entity.id
_entity.type
_entity.pdbx_description
1 polymer ?
#
loop_
_entity_poly.entity_id
_entity_poly.type
_entity_poly.pdbx_seq_one_letter_code
_entity_poly.pdbx_strand_id
1 'polypeptide(L)'
;MSQPRIVAWRSSSELLQLKSDFFPSSDSADTRPAAISKVTTWQTRVRIPHSIESTSQITSAVLLDHPHSHPLTVRLAYSTAIIRFVNGLLDPAQQSQFALPMHLLARNLNLPASFVELRHAATHESLPSLAVLRAMAHRALDWLWNDYWAALGTEEEVEEEPAMVERARTAVKTWRRLRREAPMAVVKADHEVVKVVKECVDISRADAEALVAALLEEKVLIPAGKKKAAKMKGARMLWMPLLLEIEAAVPGFIAGLVGAMEEVLKGGEELAAALLRETRGGELEGDEDYLAAVYAWMEFLTAKQQTVSGRIGVGINVEELAKQALITPNEWNIQLLKHILVEYPALKPKYQALVDLAAMHVQTQGGKKGKKANDEKRSLEDIDAEIDAFEAQLDRIQQKRTKPTTTLLVKEDKKAQVAGKWRRWEGEWTPKPFGVL
;
A
#
# COMPACT_ATOMS: atom_id res chain seq x y z
N MET A 1 -2.80 -22.95 -16.58
CA MET A 1 -3.42 -22.23 -17.72
C MET A 1 -4.45 -21.26 -17.14
N SER A 2 -4.20 -19.96 -17.24
CA SER A 2 -5.15 -18.92 -16.83
C SER A 2 -6.46 -19.06 -17.63
N GLN A 3 -7.60 -18.82 -16.99
CA GLN A 3 -8.89 -18.88 -17.68
C GLN A 3 -8.99 -17.74 -18.71
N PRO A 4 -9.42 -18.00 -19.95
CA PRO A 4 -9.54 -16.97 -20.97
C PRO A 4 -10.60 -15.94 -20.55
N ARG A 5 -10.19 -14.66 -20.47
CA ARG A 5 -11.08 -13.55 -20.13
C ARG A 5 -11.71 -12.98 -21.40
N ILE A 6 -13.03 -12.97 -21.46
CA ILE A 6 -13.78 -12.35 -22.56
C ILE A 6 -13.73 -10.84 -22.40
N VAL A 7 -13.29 -10.13 -23.45
CA VAL A 7 -13.17 -8.66 -23.49
C VAL A 7 -13.91 -8.08 -24.70
N ALA A 8 -14.31 -6.81 -24.62
CA ALA A 8 -15.10 -6.15 -25.68
C ALA A 8 -14.24 -5.55 -26.82
N TRP A 9 -12.94 -5.32 -26.55
CA TRP A 9 -11.97 -4.79 -27.51
C TRP A 9 -11.25 -5.91 -28.25
N ARG A 10 -10.81 -5.63 -29.48
CA ARG A 10 -10.11 -6.59 -30.35
C ARG A 10 -8.65 -6.78 -29.96
N SER A 11 -8.00 -5.74 -29.44
CA SER A 11 -6.58 -5.76 -29.06
C SER A 11 -6.29 -4.78 -27.92
N SER A 12 -5.19 -4.99 -27.19
CA SER A 12 -4.77 -4.08 -26.11
C SER A 12 -4.60 -2.63 -26.60
N SER A 13 -4.09 -2.46 -27.83
CA SER A 13 -3.94 -1.14 -28.45
C SER A 13 -5.25 -0.36 -28.58
N GLU A 14 -6.39 -1.03 -28.78
CA GLU A 14 -7.70 -0.40 -28.92
C GLU A 14 -8.19 0.20 -27.58
N LEU A 15 -7.81 -0.43 -26.47
CA LEU A 15 -8.07 0.04 -25.11
C LEU A 15 -7.16 1.22 -24.75
N LEU A 16 -5.88 1.17 -25.13
CA LEU A 16 -4.94 2.28 -24.96
C LEU A 16 -5.36 3.51 -25.78
N GLN A 17 -5.86 3.30 -26.99
CA GLN A 17 -6.43 4.39 -27.77
C GLN A 17 -7.65 5.00 -27.06
N LEU A 18 -8.54 4.18 -26.49
CA LEU A 18 -9.68 4.69 -25.73
C LEU A 18 -9.25 5.50 -24.50
N LYS A 19 -8.16 5.10 -23.82
CA LYS A 19 -7.54 5.89 -22.74
C LYS A 19 -7.13 7.26 -23.25
N SER A 20 -6.39 7.33 -24.36
CA SER A 20 -6.00 8.61 -24.97
C SER A 20 -7.21 9.44 -25.42
N ASP A 21 -8.27 8.80 -25.94
CA ASP A 21 -9.45 9.50 -26.43
C ASP A 21 -10.27 10.14 -25.29
N PHE A 22 -10.32 9.52 -24.10
CA PHE A 22 -10.98 10.07 -22.91
C PHE A 22 -10.19 11.19 -22.23
N PHE A 23 -8.85 11.12 -22.29
CA PHE A 23 -7.94 12.05 -21.64
C PHE A 23 -7.02 12.73 -22.67
N PRO A 24 -7.57 13.56 -23.57
CA PRO A 24 -6.80 14.24 -24.60
C PRO A 24 -5.82 15.25 -23.99
N SER A 25 -4.64 15.39 -24.60
CA SER A 25 -3.71 16.48 -24.26
C SER A 25 -4.31 17.83 -24.67
N SER A 26 -4.01 18.89 -23.92
CA SER A 26 -4.61 20.23 -24.06
C SER A 26 -4.56 20.84 -25.48
N ASP A 27 -3.66 20.36 -26.34
CA ASP A 27 -3.46 20.87 -27.71
C ASP A 27 -4.23 20.10 -28.80
N SER A 28 -4.97 19.05 -28.44
CA SER A 28 -5.68 18.17 -29.39
C SER A 28 -7.18 18.46 -29.47
N ALA A 29 -7.80 18.10 -30.61
CA ALA A 29 -9.24 18.20 -30.80
C ALA A 29 -9.99 17.32 -29.78
N ASP A 30 -11.21 17.70 -29.41
CA ASP A 30 -12.00 16.95 -28.43
C ASP A 30 -12.44 15.58 -28.97
N THR A 31 -11.73 14.53 -28.58
CA THR A 31 -11.96 13.12 -28.95
C THR A 31 -12.98 12.42 -28.05
N ARG A 32 -13.40 13.05 -26.95
CA ARG A 32 -14.28 12.45 -25.94
C ARG A 32 -15.66 12.01 -26.49
N PRO A 33 -16.31 12.73 -27.43
CA PRO A 33 -17.55 12.25 -28.05
C PRO A 33 -17.40 10.93 -28.81
N ALA A 34 -16.26 10.74 -29.49
CA ALA A 34 -15.95 9.49 -30.20
C ALA A 34 -15.69 8.35 -29.21
N ALA A 35 -14.98 8.63 -28.10
CA ALA A 35 -14.76 7.68 -27.01
C ALA A 35 -16.08 7.14 -26.43
N ILE A 36 -17.05 8.03 -26.16
CA ILE A 36 -18.38 7.64 -25.66
C ILE A 36 -19.12 6.76 -26.67
N SER A 37 -19.05 7.10 -27.95
CA SER A 37 -19.67 6.31 -29.03
C SER A 37 -19.05 4.90 -29.15
N LYS A 38 -17.74 4.79 -28.88
CA LYS A 38 -17.03 3.51 -28.84
C LYS A 38 -17.41 2.67 -27.62
N VAL A 39 -17.48 3.27 -26.43
CA VAL A 39 -17.92 2.58 -25.20
C VAL A 39 -19.35 2.08 -25.32
N THR A 40 -20.27 2.90 -25.82
CA THR A 40 -21.68 2.50 -26.06
C THR A 40 -21.76 1.33 -27.05
N THR A 41 -20.93 1.32 -28.09
CA THR A 41 -20.82 0.16 -29.00
C THR A 41 -20.33 -1.08 -28.26
N TRP A 42 -19.31 -0.98 -27.40
CA TRP A 42 -18.80 -2.12 -26.62
C TRP A 42 -19.82 -2.68 -25.63
N GLN A 43 -20.61 -1.82 -24.99
CA GLN A 43 -21.70 -2.21 -24.08
C GLN A 43 -22.75 -3.11 -24.74
N THR A 44 -22.95 -2.99 -26.06
CA THR A 44 -23.89 -3.87 -26.78
C THR A 44 -23.38 -5.30 -26.98
N ARG A 45 -22.06 -5.51 -26.91
CA ARG A 45 -21.42 -6.79 -27.22
C ARG A 45 -21.20 -7.64 -25.97
N VAL A 46 -20.59 -7.03 -24.95
CA VAL A 46 -20.14 -7.70 -23.72
C VAL A 46 -20.25 -6.72 -22.56
N ARG A 47 -20.41 -7.24 -21.35
CA ARG A 47 -20.31 -6.45 -20.12
C ARG A 47 -18.88 -5.90 -19.98
N ILE A 48 -18.75 -4.58 -20.07
CA ILE A 48 -17.47 -3.88 -19.90
C ILE A 48 -17.14 -3.64 -18.41
N PRO A 49 -15.87 -3.39 -18.06
CA PRO A 49 -15.49 -2.95 -16.72
C PRO A 49 -16.24 -1.68 -16.30
N HIS A 50 -16.69 -1.65 -15.04
CA HIS A 50 -17.43 -0.52 -14.46
C HIS A 50 -16.64 0.80 -14.53
N SER A 51 -15.31 0.76 -14.43
CA SER A 51 -14.45 1.93 -14.55
C SER A 51 -14.56 2.59 -15.93
N ILE A 52 -14.66 1.80 -17.01
CA ILE A 52 -14.86 2.33 -18.38
C ILE A 52 -16.26 2.93 -18.51
N GLU A 53 -17.28 2.23 -18.02
CA GLU A 53 -18.67 2.72 -18.07
C GLU A 53 -18.83 4.03 -17.29
N SER A 54 -18.29 4.10 -16.07
CA SER A 54 -18.34 5.30 -15.23
C SER A 54 -17.62 6.47 -15.86
N THR A 55 -16.44 6.24 -16.46
CA THR A 55 -15.68 7.26 -17.19
C THR A 55 -16.53 7.83 -18.33
N SER A 56 -17.18 6.97 -19.10
CA SER A 56 -18.06 7.39 -20.20
C SER A 56 -19.28 8.19 -19.71
N GLN A 57 -19.93 7.76 -18.63
CA GLN A 57 -21.12 8.44 -18.08
C GLN A 57 -20.77 9.81 -17.50
N ILE A 58 -19.68 9.92 -16.75
CA ILE A 58 -19.22 11.19 -16.18
C ILE A 58 -18.78 12.14 -17.29
N THR A 59 -18.01 11.65 -18.27
CA THR A 59 -17.59 12.46 -19.43
C THR A 59 -18.78 12.94 -20.25
N SER A 60 -19.81 12.09 -20.43
CA SER A 60 -21.05 12.51 -21.08
C SER A 60 -21.77 13.64 -20.34
N ALA A 61 -21.77 13.62 -19.00
CA ALA A 61 -22.34 14.71 -18.20
C ALA A 61 -21.52 16.00 -18.32
N VAL A 62 -20.19 15.90 -18.42
CA VAL A 62 -19.29 17.04 -18.67
C VAL A 62 -19.53 17.66 -20.04
N LEU A 63 -19.68 16.86 -21.09
CA LEU A 63 -19.95 17.38 -22.44
C LEU A 63 -21.35 17.99 -22.59
N LEU A 64 -22.31 17.53 -21.78
CA LEU A 64 -23.66 18.11 -21.73
C LEU A 64 -23.67 19.49 -21.07
N ASP A 65 -22.65 19.83 -20.28
CA ASP A 65 -22.57 21.08 -19.52
C ASP A 65 -21.99 22.23 -20.35
N HIS A 66 -22.83 22.82 -21.22
CA HIS A 66 -22.49 24.01 -21.99
C HIS A 66 -23.38 25.20 -21.58
N PRO A 67 -23.01 26.47 -21.90
CA PRO A 67 -23.73 27.66 -21.44
C PRO A 67 -25.24 27.70 -21.73
N HIS A 68 -25.68 27.05 -22.81
CA HIS A 68 -27.10 26.98 -23.20
C HIS A 68 -27.88 25.79 -22.60
N SER A 69 -27.23 24.96 -21.77
CA SER A 69 -27.88 23.78 -21.19
C SER A 69 -28.79 24.17 -20.04
N HIS A 70 -29.96 23.52 -19.97
CA HIS A 70 -30.88 23.73 -18.86
C HIS A 70 -30.24 23.27 -17.53
N PRO A 71 -30.11 24.13 -16.50
CA PRO A 71 -29.33 23.82 -15.30
C PRO A 71 -29.79 22.57 -14.55
N LEU A 72 -31.10 22.29 -14.52
CA LEU A 72 -31.62 21.09 -13.87
C LEU A 72 -31.21 19.82 -14.60
N THR A 73 -31.20 19.84 -15.93
CA THR A 73 -30.84 18.67 -16.76
C THR A 73 -29.39 18.28 -16.53
N VAL A 74 -28.50 19.29 -16.51
CA VAL A 74 -27.08 19.09 -16.23
C VAL A 74 -26.86 18.56 -14.82
N ARG A 75 -27.53 19.14 -13.82
CA ARG A 75 -27.45 18.66 -12.43
C ARG A 75 -27.91 17.21 -12.29
N LEU A 76 -29.03 16.84 -12.91
CA LEU A 76 -29.54 15.46 -12.91
C LEU A 76 -28.58 14.49 -13.61
N ALA A 77 -27.99 14.91 -14.74
CA ALA A 77 -27.02 14.10 -15.46
C ALA A 77 -25.76 13.81 -14.61
N TYR A 78 -25.17 14.86 -14.01
CA TYR A 78 -24.03 14.68 -13.10
C TYR A 78 -24.38 13.84 -11.88
N SER A 79 -25.50 14.11 -11.21
CA SER A 79 -25.92 13.35 -10.05
C SER A 79 -26.12 11.88 -10.39
N THR A 80 -26.76 11.58 -11.53
CA THR A 80 -26.98 10.19 -11.96
C THR A 80 -25.64 9.50 -12.27
N ALA A 81 -24.74 10.16 -12.99
CA ALA A 81 -23.42 9.60 -13.31
C ALA A 81 -22.60 9.30 -12.06
N ILE A 82 -22.59 10.23 -11.08
CA ILE A 82 -21.87 10.04 -9.81
C ILE A 82 -22.51 8.93 -8.97
N ILE A 83 -23.84 8.89 -8.87
CA ILE A 83 -24.54 7.82 -8.14
C ILE A 83 -24.19 6.45 -8.74
N ARG A 84 -24.18 6.33 -10.07
CA ARG A 84 -23.83 5.09 -10.78
C ARG A 84 -22.37 4.70 -10.54
N PHE A 85 -21.46 5.67 -10.62
CA PHE A 85 -20.04 5.48 -10.29
C PHE A 85 -19.85 4.91 -8.88
N VAL A 86 -20.42 5.56 -7.86
CA VAL A 86 -20.30 5.15 -6.46
C VAL A 86 -20.93 3.78 -6.21
N ASN A 87 -22.18 3.58 -6.64
CA ASN A 87 -22.86 2.30 -6.39
C ASN A 87 -22.14 1.14 -7.09
N GLY A 88 -21.69 1.30 -8.34
CA GLY A 88 -21.00 0.21 -9.03
C GLY A 88 -19.61 -0.13 -8.48
N LEU A 89 -19.01 0.74 -7.66
CA LEU A 89 -17.79 0.43 -6.90
C LEU A 89 -18.11 -0.23 -5.55
N LEU A 90 -19.09 0.28 -4.82
CA LEU A 90 -19.38 -0.15 -3.46
C LEU A 90 -20.23 -1.43 -3.41
N ASP A 91 -21.17 -1.63 -4.34
CA ASP A 91 -22.08 -2.78 -4.35
C ASP A 91 -21.32 -4.12 -4.50
N PRO A 92 -20.33 -4.27 -5.41
CA PRO A 92 -19.55 -5.50 -5.51
C PRO A 92 -18.65 -5.76 -4.30
N ALA A 93 -18.28 -4.71 -3.55
CA ALA A 93 -17.48 -4.82 -2.32
C ALA A 93 -18.34 -5.25 -1.12
N GLN A 94 -19.67 -5.19 -1.23
CA GLN A 94 -20.61 -5.60 -0.21
C GLN A 94 -20.90 -7.12 -0.27
N GLN A 95 -19.87 -7.93 -0.05
CA GLN A 95 -19.95 -9.40 -0.15
C GLN A 95 -20.25 -10.09 1.19
N SER A 96 -20.29 -9.35 2.30
CA SER A 96 -20.52 -9.91 3.63
C SER A 96 -21.99 -10.27 3.87
N GLN A 97 -22.21 -11.31 4.68
CA GLN A 97 -23.56 -11.75 5.11
C GLN A 97 -24.34 -10.66 5.86
N PHE A 98 -23.63 -9.66 6.40
CA PHE A 98 -24.17 -8.45 7.02
C PHE A 98 -23.86 -7.22 6.17
N ALA A 99 -24.79 -6.26 6.12
CA ALA A 99 -24.58 -5.01 5.40
C ALA A 99 -23.54 -4.14 6.13
N LEU A 100 -22.43 -3.85 5.45
CA LEU A 100 -21.43 -2.91 5.95
C LEU A 100 -21.83 -1.47 5.61
N PRO A 101 -21.57 -0.50 6.50
CA PRO A 101 -21.73 0.92 6.20
C PRO A 101 -20.93 1.34 4.96
N MET A 102 -21.56 2.11 4.06
CA MET A 102 -20.95 2.55 2.80
C MET A 102 -19.64 3.32 2.98
N HIS A 103 -19.50 4.10 4.05
CA HIS A 103 -18.25 4.81 4.38
C HIS A 103 -17.09 3.87 4.69
N LEU A 104 -17.34 2.70 5.28
CA LEU A 104 -16.31 1.70 5.53
C LEU A 104 -15.88 1.01 4.25
N LEU A 105 -16.84 0.70 3.35
CA LEU A 105 -16.54 0.15 2.03
C LEU A 105 -15.70 1.13 1.20
N ALA A 106 -16.04 2.42 1.23
CA ALA A 106 -15.29 3.46 0.54
C ALA A 106 -13.84 3.57 1.07
N ARG A 107 -13.65 3.49 2.40
CA ARG A 107 -12.31 3.48 3.00
C ARG A 107 -11.47 2.30 2.51
N ASN A 108 -12.06 1.11 2.41
CA ASN A 108 -11.32 -0.08 1.94
C ASN A 108 -10.91 0.01 0.46
N LEU A 109 -11.63 0.80 -0.34
CA LEU A 109 -11.35 1.04 -1.75
C LEU A 109 -10.56 2.34 -1.99
N ASN A 110 -10.04 2.98 -0.94
CA ASN A 110 -9.39 4.29 -1.01
C ASN A 110 -10.23 5.36 -1.75
N LEU A 111 -11.56 5.24 -1.68
CA LEU A 111 -12.50 6.19 -2.26
C LEU A 111 -12.82 7.28 -1.22
N PRO A 112 -12.63 8.58 -1.54
CA PRO A 112 -12.94 9.67 -0.61
C PRO A 112 -14.40 9.64 -0.11
N ALA A 113 -14.58 9.83 1.20
CA ALA A 113 -15.90 9.80 1.85
C ALA A 113 -16.90 10.81 1.26
N SER A 114 -16.40 11.91 0.69
CA SER A 114 -17.21 12.94 0.01
C SER A 114 -18.03 12.39 -1.16
N PHE A 115 -17.61 11.30 -1.81
CA PHE A 115 -18.41 10.63 -2.84
C PHE A 115 -19.63 9.91 -2.26
N VAL A 116 -19.48 9.30 -1.07
CA VAL A 116 -20.58 8.62 -0.37
C VAL A 116 -21.59 9.65 0.13
N GLU A 117 -21.11 10.76 0.69
CA GLU A 117 -21.95 11.88 1.14
C GLU A 117 -22.72 12.50 -0.04
N LEU A 118 -22.04 12.76 -1.15
CA LEU A 118 -22.67 13.34 -2.34
C LEU A 118 -23.72 12.40 -2.94
N ARG A 119 -23.45 11.09 -2.95
CA ARG A 119 -24.44 10.08 -3.35
C ARG A 119 -25.65 10.13 -2.43
N HIS A 120 -25.46 10.17 -1.11
CA HIS A 120 -26.56 10.25 -0.14
C HIS A 120 -27.43 11.50 -0.38
N ALA A 121 -26.79 12.67 -0.50
CA ALA A 121 -27.47 13.94 -0.74
C ALA A 121 -28.25 13.92 -2.06
N ALA A 122 -27.66 13.40 -3.14
CA ALA A 122 -28.30 13.34 -4.45
C ALA A 122 -29.50 12.38 -4.53
N THR A 123 -29.56 11.35 -3.66
CA THR A 123 -30.66 10.37 -3.66
C THR A 123 -31.76 10.65 -2.65
N HIS A 124 -31.42 11.21 -1.49
CA HIS A 124 -32.34 11.32 -0.35
C HIS A 124 -32.60 12.75 0.11
N GLU A 125 -31.69 13.67 -0.19
CA GLU A 125 -31.79 15.07 0.23
C GLU A 125 -32.09 15.97 -0.98
N SER A 126 -31.73 17.25 -0.87
CA SER A 126 -31.79 18.17 -2.00
C SER A 126 -30.68 17.89 -3.00
N LEU A 127 -31.03 17.95 -4.29
CA LEU A 127 -30.07 17.81 -5.38
C LEU A 127 -28.89 18.80 -5.18
N PRO A 128 -27.62 18.36 -5.26
CA PRO A 128 -26.46 19.23 -5.06
C PRO A 128 -26.39 20.40 -6.05
N SER A 129 -25.65 21.44 -5.70
CA SER A 129 -25.42 22.58 -6.58
C SER A 129 -24.54 22.19 -7.77
N LEU A 130 -24.71 22.89 -8.90
CA LEU A 130 -23.96 22.58 -10.12
C LEU A 130 -22.44 22.75 -9.92
N ALA A 131 -22.01 23.73 -9.12
CA ALA A 131 -20.59 23.93 -8.80
C ALA A 131 -19.97 22.72 -8.08
N VAL A 132 -20.70 22.17 -7.09
CA VAL A 132 -20.24 20.97 -6.37
C VAL A 132 -20.20 19.76 -7.31
N LEU A 133 -21.21 19.59 -8.15
CA LEU A 133 -21.28 18.48 -9.11
C LEU A 133 -20.14 18.51 -10.14
N ARG A 134 -19.81 19.69 -10.67
CA ARG A 134 -18.66 19.88 -11.58
C ARG A 134 -17.35 19.48 -10.90
N ALA A 135 -17.08 20.02 -9.72
CA ALA A 135 -15.85 19.73 -8.98
C ALA A 135 -15.72 18.23 -8.66
N MET A 136 -16.84 17.60 -8.28
CA MET A 136 -16.86 16.19 -7.93
C MET A 136 -16.78 15.27 -9.16
N ALA A 137 -17.29 15.69 -10.32
CA ALA A 137 -17.10 14.99 -11.58
C ALA A 137 -15.62 14.97 -12.00
N HIS A 138 -14.91 16.10 -11.88
CA HIS A 138 -13.46 16.14 -12.16
C HIS A 138 -12.68 15.24 -11.20
N ARG A 139 -12.94 15.33 -9.89
CA ARG A 139 -12.32 14.44 -8.89
C ARG A 139 -12.60 12.96 -9.16
N ALA A 140 -13.80 12.62 -9.66
CA ALA A 140 -14.13 11.25 -10.01
C ALA A 140 -13.34 10.77 -11.23
N LEU A 141 -13.16 11.61 -12.25
CA LEU A 141 -12.32 11.30 -13.41
C LEU A 141 -10.83 11.15 -13.02
N ASP A 142 -10.32 12.02 -12.12
CA ASP A 142 -8.96 11.92 -11.60
C ASP A 142 -8.77 10.63 -10.79
N TRP A 143 -9.74 10.26 -9.96
CA TRP A 143 -9.72 9.00 -9.22
C TRP A 143 -9.74 7.80 -10.16
N LEU A 144 -10.64 7.79 -11.15
CA LEU A 144 -10.71 6.74 -12.17
C LEU A 144 -9.42 6.64 -12.99
N TRP A 145 -8.77 7.78 -13.24
CA TRP A 145 -7.46 7.79 -13.87
C TRP A 145 -6.45 7.04 -13.00
N ASN A 146 -6.28 7.42 -11.73
CA ASN A 146 -5.29 6.82 -10.86
C ASN A 146 -5.56 5.33 -10.54
N ASP A 147 -6.82 4.95 -10.34
CA ASP A 147 -7.22 3.60 -9.93
C ASP A 147 -7.26 2.60 -11.10
N TYR A 148 -7.64 3.06 -12.30
CA TYR A 148 -7.88 2.18 -13.44
C TYR A 148 -7.04 2.53 -14.66
N TRP A 149 -7.12 3.77 -15.16
CA TRP A 149 -6.51 4.10 -16.46
C TRP A 149 -5.00 4.24 -16.42
N ALA A 150 -4.42 4.71 -15.30
CA ALA A 150 -2.98 4.89 -15.13
C ALA A 150 -2.27 3.54 -15.24
N ALA A 151 -2.85 2.50 -14.62
CA ALA A 151 -2.41 1.11 -14.69
C ALA A 151 -2.59 0.46 -16.09
N LEU A 152 -3.31 1.09 -17.03
CA LEU A 152 -3.43 0.59 -18.40
C LEU A 152 -2.30 1.16 -19.27
N GLY A 153 -1.39 0.30 -19.72
CA GLY A 153 -0.32 0.65 -20.66
C GLY A 153 1.03 0.95 -20.02
N THR A 154 1.08 1.16 -18.71
CA THR A 154 1.94 0.26 -17.94
C THR A 154 1.30 -1.10 -18.17
N GLU A 155 1.80 -1.85 -19.14
CA GLU A 155 2.07 -3.21 -18.73
C GLU A 155 2.88 -3.03 -17.42
N GLU A 156 2.20 -3.19 -16.28
CA GLU A 156 2.56 -4.37 -15.52
C GLU A 156 2.86 -5.40 -16.61
N GLU A 157 4.14 -5.57 -16.93
CA GLU A 157 4.77 -6.79 -16.47
C GLU A 157 3.87 -7.28 -15.35
N VAL A 158 2.83 -8.07 -15.71
CA VAL A 158 2.58 -9.27 -14.96
C VAL A 158 4.00 -9.70 -14.76
N GLU A 159 4.51 -9.57 -13.55
CA GLU A 159 5.67 -10.30 -13.14
C GLU A 159 5.21 -11.76 -13.40
N GLU A 160 5.27 -12.21 -14.66
CA GLU A 160 6.12 -13.31 -15.02
C GLU A 160 7.39 -12.95 -14.29
N GLU A 161 7.45 -13.35 -13.01
CA GLU A 161 8.69 -13.40 -12.30
C GLU A 161 9.65 -13.97 -13.33
N PRO A 162 10.73 -13.22 -13.63
CA PRO A 162 11.58 -13.58 -14.75
C PRO A 162 11.84 -15.07 -14.57
N ALA A 163 11.61 -15.91 -15.59
CA ALA A 163 11.54 -17.37 -15.41
C ALA A 163 12.72 -17.93 -14.59
N MET A 164 13.81 -17.17 -14.53
CA MET A 164 14.95 -17.29 -13.64
C MET A 164 14.69 -17.18 -12.13
N VAL A 165 13.89 -16.24 -11.60
CA VAL A 165 13.54 -16.12 -10.17
C VAL A 165 12.73 -17.33 -9.71
N GLU A 166 11.69 -17.75 -10.46
CA GLU A 166 10.95 -18.98 -10.11
C GLU A 166 11.83 -20.23 -10.20
N ARG A 167 12.76 -20.26 -11.16
CA ARG A 167 13.76 -21.32 -11.25
C ARG A 167 14.71 -21.29 -10.04
N ALA A 168 15.15 -20.11 -9.61
CA ALA A 168 15.98 -19.92 -8.42
C ALA A 168 15.25 -20.38 -7.15
N ARG A 169 13.98 -19.97 -6.97
CA ARG A 169 13.10 -20.42 -5.89
C ARG A 169 12.99 -21.94 -5.86
N THR A 170 12.79 -22.56 -7.01
CA THR A 170 12.67 -24.02 -7.13
C THR A 170 13.97 -24.73 -6.74
N ALA A 171 15.13 -24.25 -7.22
CA ALA A 171 16.43 -24.81 -6.90
C ALA A 171 16.73 -24.70 -5.39
N VAL A 172 16.50 -23.53 -4.82
CA VAL A 172 16.71 -23.21 -3.41
C VAL A 172 15.74 -24.00 -2.50
N LYS A 173 14.47 -24.15 -2.87
CA LYS A 173 13.49 -25.00 -2.16
C LYS A 173 13.92 -26.48 -2.19
N THR A 174 14.42 -26.96 -3.33
CA THR A 174 14.96 -28.32 -3.47
C THR A 174 16.18 -28.54 -2.58
N TRP A 175 17.14 -27.60 -2.57
CA TRP A 175 18.30 -27.66 -1.66
C TRP A 175 17.86 -27.78 -0.20
N ARG A 176 16.92 -26.93 0.22
CA ARG A 176 16.40 -26.92 1.59
C ARG A 176 15.78 -28.27 1.96
N ARG A 177 15.03 -28.89 1.04
CA ARG A 177 14.42 -30.22 1.26
C ARG A 177 15.49 -31.28 1.47
N LEU A 178 16.42 -31.41 0.53
CA LEU A 178 17.50 -32.41 0.57
C LEU A 178 18.39 -32.25 1.82
N ARG A 179 18.71 -31.00 2.20
CA ARG A 179 19.53 -30.74 3.38
C ARG A 179 18.82 -30.89 4.72
N ARG A 180 17.49 -30.79 4.76
CA ARG A 180 16.73 -31.14 5.97
C ARG A 180 16.73 -32.63 6.23
N GLU A 181 16.71 -33.43 5.17
CA GLU A 181 16.76 -34.89 5.24
C GLU A 181 18.17 -35.36 5.67
N ALA A 182 19.24 -34.67 5.24
CA ALA A 182 20.62 -35.01 5.61
C ALA A 182 21.52 -33.76 5.86
N PRO A 183 21.43 -33.10 7.03
CA PRO A 183 22.10 -31.82 7.28
C PRO A 183 23.64 -31.88 7.28
N MET A 184 24.22 -33.02 7.65
CA MET A 184 25.68 -33.22 7.74
C MET A 184 26.29 -34.00 6.55
N ALA A 185 25.49 -34.31 5.52
CA ALA A 185 25.99 -35.05 4.36
C ALA A 185 27.00 -34.23 3.54
N VAL A 186 28.07 -34.87 3.06
CA VAL A 186 29.06 -34.21 2.19
C VAL A 186 28.40 -33.85 0.86
N VAL A 187 28.51 -32.58 0.43
CA VAL A 187 27.86 -32.05 -0.78
C VAL A 187 28.14 -32.93 -2.01
N LYS A 188 29.37 -33.42 -2.14
CA LYS A 188 29.86 -34.20 -3.28
C LYS A 188 29.43 -35.67 -3.28
N ALA A 189 28.78 -36.16 -2.23
CA ALA A 189 28.40 -37.57 -2.10
C ALA A 189 27.04 -37.88 -2.75
N ASP A 190 26.19 -36.86 -2.95
CA ASP A 190 24.83 -37.03 -3.44
C ASP A 190 24.66 -36.34 -4.80
N HIS A 191 24.30 -37.11 -5.82
CA HIS A 191 24.12 -36.64 -7.19
C HIS A 191 22.98 -35.61 -7.32
N GLU A 192 21.90 -35.74 -6.53
CA GLU A 192 20.81 -34.75 -6.53
C GLU A 192 21.27 -33.42 -5.94
N VAL A 193 22.06 -33.47 -4.85
CA VAL A 193 22.63 -32.28 -4.22
C VAL A 193 23.60 -31.56 -5.18
N VAL A 194 24.47 -32.32 -5.87
CA VAL A 194 25.39 -31.74 -6.87
C VAL A 194 24.63 -31.10 -8.03
N LYS A 195 23.54 -31.71 -8.49
CA LYS A 195 22.70 -31.16 -9.57
C LYS A 195 22.08 -29.83 -9.17
N VAL A 196 21.56 -29.73 -7.93
CA VAL A 196 20.98 -28.48 -7.41
C VAL A 196 22.04 -27.39 -7.23
N VAL A 197 23.24 -27.74 -6.73
CA VAL A 197 24.36 -26.78 -6.64
C VAL A 197 24.73 -26.25 -8.02
N LYS A 198 24.84 -27.14 -9.01
CA LYS A 198 25.13 -26.74 -10.39
C LYS A 198 24.06 -25.82 -10.94
N GLU A 199 22.79 -26.12 -10.69
CA GLU A 199 21.68 -25.26 -11.11
C GLU A 199 21.74 -23.88 -10.44
N CYS A 200 22.01 -23.80 -9.14
CA CYS A 200 22.20 -22.52 -8.45
C CYS A 200 23.39 -21.73 -9.02
N VAL A 201 24.49 -22.40 -9.39
CA VAL A 201 25.66 -21.77 -10.02
C VAL A 201 25.35 -21.28 -11.44
N ASP A 202 24.60 -22.06 -12.22
CA ASP A 202 24.21 -21.68 -13.58
C ASP A 202 23.26 -20.46 -13.54
N ILE A 203 22.35 -20.42 -12.57
CA ILE A 203 21.48 -19.27 -12.31
C ILE A 203 22.31 -18.06 -11.90
N SER A 204 23.21 -18.19 -10.91
CA SER A 204 24.00 -17.04 -10.44
C SER A 204 24.95 -16.46 -11.49
N ARG A 205 25.37 -17.24 -12.49
CA ARG A 205 26.16 -16.74 -13.63
C ARG A 205 25.35 -15.95 -14.64
N ALA A 206 24.09 -16.31 -14.82
CA ALA A 206 23.21 -15.67 -15.78
C ALA A 206 22.46 -14.48 -15.15
N ASP A 207 22.03 -14.62 -13.90
CA ASP A 207 21.33 -13.60 -13.12
C ASP A 207 21.59 -13.82 -11.61
N ALA A 208 22.57 -13.10 -11.08
CA ALA A 208 22.91 -13.18 -9.66
C ALA A 208 21.82 -12.56 -8.77
N GLU A 209 21.10 -11.56 -9.27
CA GLU A 209 20.06 -10.84 -8.52
C GLU A 209 18.85 -11.75 -8.29
N ALA A 210 18.45 -12.52 -9.29
CA ALA A 210 17.37 -13.50 -9.16
C ALA A 210 17.63 -14.55 -8.07
N LEU A 211 18.87 -15.05 -7.96
CA LEU A 211 19.22 -16.01 -6.91
C LEU A 211 19.30 -15.35 -5.53
N VAL A 212 19.80 -14.12 -5.46
CA VAL A 212 19.86 -13.34 -4.21
C VAL A 212 18.44 -13.06 -3.68
N ALA A 213 17.52 -12.64 -4.55
CA ALA A 213 16.11 -12.44 -4.21
C ALA A 213 15.49 -13.72 -3.63
N ALA A 214 15.66 -14.86 -4.32
CA ALA A 214 15.18 -16.16 -3.85
C ALA A 214 15.80 -16.60 -2.51
N LEU A 215 17.04 -16.20 -2.21
CA LEU A 215 17.69 -16.49 -0.94
C LEU A 215 17.10 -15.66 0.22
N LEU A 216 16.77 -14.39 -0.03
CA LEU A 216 16.24 -13.46 0.99
C LEU A 216 14.76 -13.70 1.34
N GLU A 217 14.10 -14.64 0.67
CA GLU A 217 12.73 -15.05 1.00
C GLU A 217 12.61 -15.71 2.38
N GLU A 218 11.45 -15.48 3.01
CA GLU A 218 11.10 -16.21 4.22
C GLU A 218 11.00 -17.71 3.94
N LYS A 219 11.49 -18.52 4.88
CA LYS A 219 11.65 -19.97 4.78
C LYS A 219 12.88 -20.39 3.99
N VAL A 220 13.66 -19.50 3.40
CA VAL A 220 14.95 -19.84 2.79
C VAL A 220 16.08 -19.53 3.76
N LEU A 221 16.77 -18.42 3.56
CA LEU A 221 17.87 -17.97 4.39
C LEU A 221 17.34 -17.45 5.72
N ILE A 222 16.13 -16.88 5.69
CA ILE A 222 15.42 -16.35 6.85
C ILE A 222 14.45 -17.41 7.39
N PRO A 223 14.65 -17.90 8.64
CA PRO A 223 13.77 -18.90 9.24
C PRO A 223 12.33 -18.40 9.40
N ALA A 224 11.37 -19.33 9.37
CA ALA A 224 9.97 -19.01 9.64
C ALA A 224 9.62 -19.02 11.15
N GLY A 225 8.62 -18.22 11.52
CA GLY A 225 8.06 -18.12 12.87
C GLY A 225 8.73 -17.07 13.75
N LYS A 226 8.28 -16.95 15.01
CA LYS A 226 8.78 -15.94 15.98
C LYS A 226 10.22 -16.24 16.42
N LYS A 227 10.97 -15.19 16.82
CA LYS A 227 12.37 -15.27 17.28
C LYS A 227 13.30 -15.85 16.20
N LYS A 228 13.22 -15.33 14.98
CA LYS A 228 13.98 -15.82 13.82
C LYS A 228 15.49 -15.81 14.06
N ALA A 229 16.01 -14.78 14.72
CA ALA A 229 17.43 -14.65 15.09
C ALA A 229 17.96 -15.83 15.94
N ALA A 230 17.13 -16.42 16.82
CA ALA A 230 17.55 -17.55 17.65
C ALA A 230 17.74 -18.86 16.86
N LYS A 231 17.12 -18.98 15.67
CA LYS A 231 17.20 -20.16 14.78
C LYS A 231 18.34 -20.06 13.77
N MET A 232 19.12 -18.99 13.80
CA MET A 232 20.17 -18.68 12.83
C MET A 232 21.30 -19.69 12.82
N LYS A 233 21.65 -20.30 13.96
CA LYS A 233 22.68 -21.35 14.00
C LYS A 233 22.33 -22.55 13.11
N GLY A 234 21.06 -22.95 13.10
CA GLY A 234 20.57 -24.03 12.23
C GLY A 234 20.53 -23.62 10.75
N ALA A 235 20.10 -22.38 10.47
CA ALA A 235 20.09 -21.84 9.11
C ALA A 235 21.52 -21.74 8.52
N ARG A 236 22.48 -21.25 9.31
CA ARG A 236 23.90 -21.18 8.91
C ARG A 236 24.43 -22.57 8.57
N MET A 237 24.22 -23.59 9.41
CA MET A 237 24.68 -24.95 9.09
C MET A 237 24.06 -25.50 7.80
N LEU A 238 22.80 -25.18 7.51
CA LEU A 238 22.08 -25.67 6.33
C LEU A 238 22.55 -25.02 5.01
N TRP A 239 22.80 -23.71 5.04
CA TRP A 239 23.04 -22.91 3.83
C TRP A 239 24.51 -22.66 3.54
N MET A 240 25.39 -22.73 4.54
CA MET A 240 26.83 -22.50 4.37
C MET A 240 27.50 -23.38 3.30
N PRO A 241 27.21 -24.70 3.20
CA PRO A 241 27.79 -25.52 2.15
C PRO A 241 27.40 -25.06 0.73
N LEU A 242 26.19 -24.52 0.54
CA LEU A 242 25.75 -24.00 -0.75
C LEU A 242 26.45 -22.67 -1.08
N LEU A 243 26.50 -21.75 -0.12
CA LEU A 243 27.14 -20.45 -0.29
C LEU A 243 28.64 -20.58 -0.60
N LEU A 244 29.32 -21.56 -0.01
CA LEU A 244 30.72 -21.87 -0.31
C LEU A 244 30.92 -22.33 -1.77
N GLU A 245 30.09 -23.24 -2.26
CA GLU A 245 30.20 -23.75 -3.62
C GLU A 245 29.83 -22.68 -4.66
N ILE A 246 28.86 -21.81 -4.36
CA ILE A 246 28.50 -20.68 -5.24
C ILE A 246 29.64 -19.66 -5.28
N GLU A 247 30.17 -19.22 -4.13
CA GLU A 247 31.28 -18.25 -4.09
C GLU A 247 32.55 -18.79 -4.77
N ALA A 248 32.81 -20.09 -4.66
CA ALA A 248 33.93 -20.73 -5.37
C ALA A 248 33.74 -20.72 -6.90
N ALA A 249 32.49 -20.84 -7.38
CA ALA A 249 32.18 -20.89 -8.81
C ALA A 249 31.88 -19.51 -9.44
N VAL A 250 31.45 -18.54 -8.63
CA VAL A 250 31.11 -17.14 -8.98
C VAL A 250 31.66 -16.23 -7.87
N PRO A 251 32.93 -15.80 -7.97
CA PRO A 251 33.54 -14.92 -6.98
C PRO A 251 32.82 -13.58 -6.87
N GLY A 252 32.55 -13.12 -5.64
CA GLY A 252 31.85 -11.86 -5.40
C GLY A 252 30.32 -12.00 -5.25
N PHE A 253 29.76 -13.19 -5.42
CA PHE A 253 28.34 -13.45 -5.16
C PHE A 253 27.95 -13.07 -3.73
N ILE A 254 28.79 -13.42 -2.75
CA ILE A 254 28.52 -13.11 -1.34
C ILE A 254 28.61 -11.60 -1.06
N ALA A 255 29.46 -10.86 -1.79
CA ALA A 255 29.48 -9.40 -1.70
C ALA A 255 28.17 -8.79 -2.23
N GLY A 256 27.64 -9.32 -3.35
CA GLY A 256 26.33 -8.93 -3.88
C GLY A 256 25.18 -9.26 -2.92
N LEU A 257 25.21 -10.45 -2.29
CA LEU A 257 24.22 -10.84 -1.27
C LEU A 257 24.25 -9.90 -0.05
N VAL A 258 25.43 -9.51 0.42
CA VAL A 258 25.58 -8.56 1.54
C VAL A 258 25.06 -7.18 1.14
N GLY A 259 25.33 -6.71 -0.09
CA GLY A 259 24.76 -5.46 -0.60
C GLY A 259 23.24 -5.47 -0.64
N ALA A 260 22.63 -6.58 -1.09
CA ALA A 260 21.17 -6.72 -1.07
C ALA A 260 20.60 -6.73 0.36
N MET A 261 21.27 -7.39 1.31
CA MET A 261 20.88 -7.35 2.73
C MET A 261 20.97 -5.94 3.31
N GLU A 262 21.98 -5.16 2.89
CA GLU A 262 22.14 -3.78 3.30
C GLU A 262 21.01 -2.89 2.79
N GLU A 263 20.61 -3.03 1.52
CA GLU A 263 19.44 -2.32 0.96
C GLU A 263 18.16 -2.66 1.73
N VAL A 264 17.98 -3.93 2.11
CA VAL A 264 16.88 -4.36 2.98
C VAL A 264 16.92 -3.66 4.35
N LEU A 265 18.10 -3.55 4.97
CA LEU A 265 18.23 -2.81 6.23
C LEU A 265 18.00 -1.31 6.06
N LYS A 266 18.39 -0.70 4.93
CA LYS A 266 18.12 0.72 4.62
C LYS A 266 16.63 1.00 4.47
N GLY A 267 15.92 0.15 3.71
CA GLY A 267 14.49 0.25 3.48
C GLY A 267 13.64 -0.04 4.72
N GLY A 268 14.23 -0.58 5.78
CA GLY A 268 13.58 -0.77 7.08
C GLY A 268 12.31 -1.61 7.00
N GLU A 269 11.27 -1.19 7.72
CA GLU A 269 10.00 -1.93 7.80
C GLU A 269 9.22 -1.93 6.48
N GLU A 270 9.37 -0.91 5.64
CA GLU A 270 8.62 -0.76 4.39
C GLU A 270 9.09 -1.77 3.33
N LEU A 271 10.40 -1.89 3.10
CA LEU A 271 10.96 -2.87 2.17
C LEU A 271 10.86 -4.30 2.71
N ALA A 272 10.98 -4.48 4.04
CA ALA A 272 10.72 -5.78 4.67
C ALA A 272 9.26 -6.21 4.51
N ALA A 273 8.30 -5.28 4.64
CA ALA A 273 6.89 -5.56 4.40
C ALA A 273 6.62 -5.90 2.94
N ALA A 274 7.26 -5.22 1.99
CA ALA A 274 7.16 -5.53 0.56
C ALA A 274 7.63 -6.96 0.24
N LEU A 275 8.83 -7.35 0.69
CA LEU A 275 9.38 -8.70 0.49
C LEU A 275 8.55 -9.80 1.18
N LEU A 276 7.91 -9.48 2.31
CA LEU A 276 7.05 -10.43 3.02
C LEU A 276 5.64 -10.53 2.42
N ARG A 277 5.16 -9.49 1.75
CA ARG A 277 3.83 -9.47 1.12
C ARG A 277 3.70 -10.57 0.07
N GLU A 278 4.77 -10.81 -0.70
CA GLU A 278 4.84 -11.91 -1.68
C GLU A 278 4.75 -13.30 -1.06
N THR A 279 5.37 -13.51 0.11
CA THR A 279 5.50 -14.85 0.72
C THR A 279 4.41 -15.20 1.72
N ARG A 280 3.82 -14.21 2.40
CA ARG A 280 2.78 -14.39 3.43
C ARG A 280 1.38 -13.98 2.98
N GLY A 281 1.26 -13.08 1.99
CA GLY A 281 0.00 -12.51 1.52
C GLY A 281 -0.67 -11.58 2.56
N GLY A 282 -1.24 -10.48 2.10
CA GLY A 282 -1.99 -9.52 2.94
C GLY A 282 -1.17 -8.33 3.47
N GLU A 283 -1.84 -7.42 4.20
CA GLU A 283 -1.19 -6.32 4.93
C GLU A 283 -0.43 -6.87 6.13
N LEU A 284 0.90 -6.72 6.12
CA LEU A 284 1.78 -7.15 7.19
C LEU A 284 2.41 -5.91 7.81
N GLU A 285 2.22 -5.72 9.12
CA GLU A 285 3.05 -4.79 9.89
C GLU A 285 4.51 -5.27 9.84
N GLY A 286 5.45 -4.35 9.66
CA GLY A 286 6.89 -4.64 9.52
C GLY A 286 7.37 -5.68 10.52
N ASP A 287 7.98 -6.75 10.01
CA ASP A 287 8.41 -7.86 10.86
C ASP A 287 9.81 -7.53 11.43
N GLU A 288 9.87 -6.90 12.62
CA GLU A 288 11.13 -6.68 13.35
C GLU A 288 11.97 -7.97 13.45
N ASP A 289 11.32 -9.14 13.57
CA ASP A 289 12.02 -10.44 13.59
C ASP A 289 12.69 -10.76 12.23
N TYR A 290 12.17 -10.25 11.11
CA TYR A 290 12.77 -10.41 9.77
C TYR A 290 14.05 -9.58 9.65
N LEU A 291 13.99 -8.29 9.99
CA LEU A 291 15.15 -7.40 9.99
C LEU A 291 16.25 -7.91 10.94
N ALA A 292 15.85 -8.44 12.12
CA ALA A 292 16.77 -9.09 13.05
C ALA A 292 17.48 -10.32 12.44
N ALA A 293 16.79 -11.09 11.61
CA ALA A 293 17.37 -12.26 10.94
C ALA A 293 18.33 -11.84 9.80
N VAL A 294 17.99 -10.81 9.04
CA VAL A 294 18.87 -10.22 8.01
C VAL A 294 20.15 -9.69 8.68
N TYR A 295 20.00 -8.91 9.75
CA TYR A 295 21.14 -8.43 10.54
C TYR A 295 22.02 -9.58 11.06
N ALA A 296 21.42 -10.64 11.62
CA ALA A 296 22.17 -11.79 12.11
C ALA A 296 22.92 -12.56 11.00
N TRP A 297 22.49 -12.45 9.74
CA TRP A 297 23.26 -12.94 8.59
C TRP A 297 24.40 -12.01 8.23
N MET A 298 24.15 -10.70 8.17
CA MET A 298 25.20 -9.71 7.91
C MET A 298 26.30 -9.77 8.96
N GLU A 299 25.97 -9.80 10.25
CA GLU A 299 26.92 -9.96 11.36
C GLU A 299 27.85 -11.17 11.15
N PHE A 300 27.27 -12.30 10.73
CA PHE A 300 28.04 -13.49 10.43
C PHE A 300 28.90 -13.34 9.17
N LEU A 301 28.35 -12.78 8.09
CA LEU A 301 29.04 -12.59 6.81
C LEU A 301 30.16 -11.53 6.87
N THR A 302 30.10 -10.60 7.81
CA THR A 302 31.14 -9.56 8.02
C THR A 302 32.20 -9.94 9.07
N ALA A 303 31.97 -10.97 9.87
CA ALA A 303 32.91 -11.42 10.90
C ALA A 303 34.28 -11.86 10.31
N LYS A 304 35.37 -11.59 11.04
CA LYS A 304 36.73 -11.93 10.59
C LYS A 304 36.98 -13.43 10.45
N GLN A 305 36.28 -14.26 11.23
CA GLN A 305 36.36 -15.72 11.19
C GLN A 305 34.96 -16.33 11.26
N GLN A 306 34.55 -17.01 10.19
CA GLN A 306 33.23 -17.65 10.07
C GLN A 306 33.29 -19.16 10.25
N THR A 307 34.38 -19.79 9.79
CA THR A 307 34.57 -21.24 9.81
C THR A 307 36.02 -21.60 10.13
N VAL A 308 36.27 -22.85 10.50
CA VAL A 308 37.62 -23.42 10.74
C VAL A 308 38.49 -23.38 9.46
N SER A 309 37.86 -23.35 8.28
CA SER A 309 38.50 -23.38 6.95
C SER A 309 38.72 -22.02 6.30
N GLY A 310 38.30 -20.91 6.93
CA GLY A 310 38.52 -19.55 6.42
C GLY A 310 37.27 -18.67 6.36
N ARG A 311 37.45 -17.48 5.77
CA ARG A 311 36.44 -16.42 5.60
C ARG A 311 35.79 -16.53 4.21
N ILE A 312 34.46 -16.51 4.16
CA ILE A 312 33.68 -16.36 2.92
C ILE A 312 33.46 -14.86 2.67
N GLY A 313 33.45 -14.44 1.40
CA GLY A 313 33.24 -13.03 1.05
C GLY A 313 34.49 -12.18 1.30
N VAL A 314 35.67 -12.67 0.93
CA VAL A 314 36.93 -11.90 0.99
C VAL A 314 36.83 -10.59 0.20
N GLY A 315 35.95 -10.52 -0.80
CA GLY A 315 35.64 -9.32 -1.59
C GLY A 315 34.70 -8.30 -0.93
N ILE A 316 34.19 -8.53 0.29
CA ILE A 316 33.32 -7.56 0.96
C ILE A 316 34.14 -6.33 1.37
N ASN A 317 33.83 -5.17 0.80
CA ASN A 317 34.43 -3.91 1.17
C ASN A 317 33.79 -3.36 2.46
N VAL A 318 34.37 -3.75 3.60
CA VAL A 318 33.88 -3.38 4.94
C VAL A 318 33.93 -1.86 5.20
N GLU A 319 34.86 -1.13 4.58
CA GLU A 319 34.93 0.33 4.73
C GLU A 319 33.80 1.02 3.96
N GLU A 320 33.42 0.51 2.78
CA GLU A 320 32.29 1.04 2.02
C GLU A 320 30.95 0.75 2.72
N LEU A 321 30.78 -0.47 3.23
CA LEU A 321 29.61 -0.86 4.03
C LEU A 321 29.44 0.04 5.26
N ALA A 322 30.54 0.38 5.94
CA ALA A 322 30.51 1.31 7.07
C ALA A 322 30.13 2.75 6.66
N LYS A 323 30.58 3.24 5.50
CA LYS A 323 30.17 4.56 5.00
C LYS A 323 28.68 4.57 4.66
N GLN A 324 28.20 3.55 3.96
CA GLN A 324 26.81 3.49 3.54
C GLN A 324 25.86 3.38 4.74
N ALA A 325 26.21 2.59 5.75
CA ALA A 325 25.48 2.52 7.01
C ALA A 325 25.46 3.85 7.81
N LEU A 326 26.49 4.70 7.66
CA LEU A 326 26.52 6.04 8.27
C LEU A 326 25.64 7.06 7.54
N ILE A 327 25.46 6.92 6.22
CA ILE A 327 24.62 7.82 5.41
C ILE A 327 23.14 7.68 5.78
N THR A 328 22.71 6.46 6.10
CA THR A 328 21.33 6.13 6.48
C THR A 328 21.27 5.62 7.92
N PRO A 329 21.25 6.52 8.93
CA PRO A 329 21.25 6.11 10.32
C PRO A 329 19.90 5.50 10.72
N ASN A 330 19.89 4.19 10.96
CA ASN A 330 18.76 3.47 11.54
C ASN A 330 19.27 2.49 12.62
N GLU A 331 18.36 1.91 13.41
CA GLU A 331 18.74 1.05 14.54
C GLU A 331 19.64 -0.12 14.11
N TRP A 332 19.31 -0.78 13.00
CA TRP A 332 20.05 -1.93 12.46
C TRP A 332 21.44 -1.56 11.90
N ASN A 333 21.53 -0.44 11.18
CA ASN A 333 22.78 0.09 10.63
C ASN A 333 23.72 0.55 11.75
N ILE A 334 23.19 1.11 12.84
CA ILE A 334 24.00 1.44 14.02
C ILE A 334 24.52 0.16 14.70
N GLN A 335 23.70 -0.88 14.82
CA GLN A 335 24.14 -2.18 15.33
C GLN A 335 25.24 -2.79 14.43
N LEU A 336 25.07 -2.71 13.11
CA LEU A 336 26.04 -3.18 12.12
C LEU A 336 27.36 -2.40 12.22
N LEU A 337 27.30 -1.08 12.33
CA LEU A 337 28.48 -0.22 12.53
C LEU A 337 29.23 -0.59 13.81
N LYS A 338 28.52 -0.79 14.94
CA LYS A 338 29.14 -1.23 16.19
C LYS A 338 29.84 -2.58 16.02
N HIS A 339 29.20 -3.54 15.35
CA HIS A 339 29.81 -4.83 15.05
C HIS A 339 31.08 -4.69 14.18
N ILE A 340 31.01 -3.93 13.08
CA ILE A 340 32.15 -3.68 12.19
C ILE A 340 33.32 -3.04 12.94
N LEU A 341 33.07 -2.07 13.82
CA LEU A 341 34.11 -1.42 14.60
C LEU A 341 34.78 -2.38 15.60
N VAL A 342 34.02 -3.30 16.20
CA VAL A 342 34.57 -4.35 17.08
C VAL A 342 35.45 -5.32 16.29
N GLU A 343 34.93 -5.83 15.18
CA GLU A 343 35.64 -6.79 14.32
C GLU A 343 36.87 -6.16 13.65
N TYR A 344 36.81 -4.90 13.22
CA TYR A 344 37.88 -4.21 12.49
C TYR A 344 38.38 -2.96 13.25
N PRO A 345 39.26 -3.14 14.27
CA PRO A 345 39.74 -2.04 15.11
C PRO A 345 40.42 -0.88 14.36
N ALA A 346 40.96 -1.12 13.16
CA ALA A 346 41.59 -0.10 12.32
C ALA A 346 40.61 1.01 11.86
N LEU A 347 39.30 0.72 11.83
CA LEU A 347 38.26 1.68 11.44
C LEU A 347 37.77 2.52 12.63
N LYS A 348 38.05 2.12 13.88
CA LYS A 348 37.62 2.84 15.10
C LYS A 348 38.05 4.31 15.11
N PRO A 349 39.32 4.68 14.84
CA PRO A 349 39.74 6.08 14.93
C PRO A 349 39.02 7.00 13.93
N LYS A 350 38.56 6.46 12.80
CA LYS A 350 37.91 7.24 11.73
C LYS A 350 36.42 7.43 11.97
N TYR A 351 35.72 6.40 12.43
CA TYR A 351 34.26 6.36 12.41
C TYR A 351 33.61 6.33 13.79
N GLN A 352 34.34 6.07 14.88
CA GLN A 352 33.76 5.95 16.24
C GLN A 352 32.95 7.19 16.65
N ALA A 353 33.51 8.39 16.49
CA ALA A 353 32.83 9.63 16.84
C ALA A 353 31.55 9.86 16.01
N LEU A 354 31.56 9.46 14.74
CA LEU A 354 30.41 9.57 13.85
C LEU A 354 29.32 8.55 14.21
N VAL A 355 29.70 7.32 14.58
CA VAL A 355 28.78 6.28 15.05
C VAL A 355 28.11 6.70 16.36
N ASP A 356 28.86 7.28 17.29
CA ASP A 356 28.32 7.75 18.57
C ASP A 356 27.31 8.91 18.34
N LEU A 357 27.63 9.83 17.43
CA LEU A 357 26.72 10.93 17.04
C LEU A 357 25.45 10.41 16.34
N ALA A 358 25.60 9.48 15.40
CA ALA A 358 24.46 8.85 14.70
C ALA A 358 23.57 8.05 15.67
N ALA A 359 24.18 7.34 16.63
CA ALA A 359 23.45 6.61 17.67
C ALA A 359 22.64 7.54 18.58
N MET A 360 23.16 8.72 18.92
CA MET A 360 22.41 9.73 19.67
C MET A 360 21.21 10.27 18.88
N HIS A 361 21.34 10.49 17.57
CA HIS A 361 20.25 10.98 16.71
C HIS A 361 19.11 9.96 16.54
N VAL A 362 19.44 8.68 16.44
CA VAL A 362 18.40 7.63 16.34
C VAL A 362 17.69 7.42 17.68
N GLN A 363 18.37 7.58 18.82
CA GLN A 363 17.75 7.55 20.15
C GLN A 363 16.81 8.74 20.41
N THR A 364 17.07 9.91 19.83
CA THR A 364 16.18 11.07 19.97
C THR A 364 14.95 11.00 19.07
N GLN A 365 15.03 10.29 17.93
CA GLN A 365 13.85 10.03 17.07
C GLN A 365 13.02 8.80 17.52
N GLY A 366 13.63 7.83 18.20
CA GLY A 366 12.98 6.60 18.70
C GLY A 366 12.25 6.72 20.05
N GLY A 367 11.44 7.75 20.25
CA GLY A 367 10.74 8.05 21.51
C GLY A 367 9.71 6.99 21.99
N LYS A 368 10.21 5.96 22.67
CA LYS A 368 9.61 5.07 23.72
C LYS A 368 8.57 3.98 23.35
N LYS A 369 9.06 2.73 23.37
CA LYS A 369 8.59 1.69 24.30
C LYS A 369 9.74 1.27 25.23
N GLY A 370 9.70 1.61 26.53
CA GLY A 370 10.51 0.93 27.56
C GLY A 370 11.08 1.75 28.74
N LYS A 371 10.29 1.87 29.81
CA LYS A 371 10.63 1.92 31.27
C LYS A 371 11.81 2.73 31.86
N LYS A 372 11.39 3.69 32.71
CA LYS A 372 11.88 4.13 34.05
C LYS A 372 13.29 4.73 34.18
N ALA A 373 13.32 6.07 34.23
CA ALA A 373 13.98 6.82 35.29
C ALA A 373 13.16 8.08 35.60
N ASN A 374 13.12 8.41 36.89
CA ASN A 374 12.42 9.47 37.60
C ASN A 374 12.02 10.71 36.77
N ASP A 375 10.72 10.87 36.52
CA ASP A 375 10.12 12.17 36.22
C ASP A 375 8.70 12.12 36.78
N GLU A 376 8.34 13.12 37.57
CA GLU A 376 7.09 13.17 38.34
C GLU A 376 5.89 13.08 37.39
N LYS A 377 5.36 11.86 37.24
CA LYS A 377 4.10 11.64 36.54
C LYS A 377 2.99 12.25 37.37
N ARG A 378 2.47 13.39 36.90
CA ARG A 378 1.09 13.80 37.19
C ARG A 378 0.19 12.59 36.95
N SER A 379 -0.59 12.23 37.95
CA SER A 379 -1.41 11.03 37.91
C SER A 379 -2.53 11.21 36.88
N LEU A 380 -3.03 10.13 36.30
CA LEU A 380 -4.20 10.19 35.41
C LEU A 380 -5.41 10.80 36.13
N GLU A 381 -5.48 10.64 37.46
CA GLU A 381 -6.48 11.25 38.32
C GLU A 381 -6.35 12.78 38.37
N ASP A 382 -5.13 13.32 38.29
CA ASP A 382 -4.92 14.78 38.20
C ASP A 382 -5.36 15.34 36.84
N ILE A 383 -5.19 14.56 35.76
CA ILE A 383 -5.60 14.94 34.41
C ILE A 383 -7.12 14.85 34.26
N ASP A 384 -7.74 13.79 34.79
CA ASP A 384 -9.19 13.64 34.80
C ASP A 384 -9.84 14.73 35.68
N ALA A 385 -9.24 15.08 36.83
CA ALA A 385 -9.69 16.20 37.65
C ALA A 385 -9.56 17.57 36.94
N GLU A 386 -8.54 17.75 36.11
CA GLU A 386 -8.34 18.97 35.32
C GLU A 386 -9.34 19.04 34.15
N ILE A 387 -9.66 17.91 33.51
CA ILE A 387 -10.71 17.79 32.48
C ILE A 387 -12.09 18.05 33.07
N ASP A 388 -12.41 17.47 34.22
CA ASP A 388 -13.67 17.69 34.95
C ASP A 388 -13.81 19.16 35.39
N ALA A 389 -12.71 19.77 35.84
CA ALA A 389 -12.68 21.20 36.16
C ALA A 389 -12.91 22.08 34.91
N PHE A 390 -12.39 21.66 33.75
CA PHE A 390 -12.58 22.34 32.48
C PHE A 390 -14.02 22.21 31.95
N GLU A 391 -14.62 21.02 32.06
CA GLU A 391 -16.03 20.79 31.71
C GLU A 391 -16.97 21.59 32.62
N ALA A 392 -16.72 21.62 33.93
CA ALA A 392 -17.48 22.45 34.86
C ALA A 392 -17.35 23.96 34.57
N GLN A 393 -16.20 24.39 34.05
CA GLN A 393 -15.97 25.77 33.63
C GLN A 393 -16.71 26.10 32.31
N LEU A 394 -16.75 25.16 31.36
CA LEU A 394 -17.54 25.26 30.14
C LEU A 394 -19.05 25.33 30.44
N ASP A 395 -19.55 24.51 31.35
CA ASP A 395 -20.95 24.53 31.77
C ASP A 395 -21.33 25.85 32.46
N ARG A 396 -20.42 26.40 33.28
CA ARG A 396 -20.61 27.74 33.87
C ARG A 396 -20.62 28.85 32.82
N ILE A 397 -19.85 28.73 31.74
CA ILE A 397 -19.84 29.68 30.63
C ILE A 397 -21.13 29.57 29.79
N GLN A 398 -21.62 28.34 29.58
CA GLN A 398 -22.88 28.09 28.86
C GLN A 398 -24.11 28.52 29.68
N GLN A 399 -24.11 28.31 31.00
CA GLN A 399 -25.17 28.80 31.91
C GLN A 399 -25.15 30.33 32.07
N LYS A 400 -23.99 30.98 31.94
CA LYS A 400 -23.90 32.46 31.87
C LYS A 400 -24.43 33.04 30.55
N ARG A 401 -24.47 32.25 29.47
CA ARG A 401 -25.12 32.64 28.20
C ARG A 401 -26.64 32.50 28.21
N THR A 402 -27.23 31.86 29.22
CA THR A 402 -28.67 31.61 29.31
C THR A 402 -29.30 32.23 30.56
N LYS A 403 -29.40 33.56 30.58
CA LYS A 403 -30.48 34.25 31.33
C LYS A 403 -31.11 35.36 30.48
N PRO A 404 -32.41 35.64 30.69
CA PRO A 404 -33.36 35.93 29.62
C PRO A 404 -33.46 37.43 29.34
N THR A 405 -33.70 37.80 28.08
CA THR A 405 -34.26 39.11 27.73
C THR A 405 -35.53 38.88 26.91
N THR A 406 -36.64 39.22 27.56
CA THR A 406 -37.91 39.69 27.01
C THR A 406 -38.69 38.76 26.08
N THR A 407 -39.67 38.12 26.72
CA THR A 407 -40.92 37.59 26.20
C THR A 407 -41.57 38.49 25.15
N LEU A 408 -41.73 37.99 23.93
CA LEU A 408 -42.90 38.28 23.11
C LEU A 408 -43.50 36.96 22.64
N LEU A 409 -44.74 36.75 23.09
CA LEU A 409 -45.57 35.60 22.84
C LEU A 409 -45.85 35.47 21.34
N VAL A 410 -45.47 34.33 20.74
CA VAL A 410 -46.18 33.79 19.59
C VAL A 410 -46.42 32.31 19.87
N LYS A 411 -47.69 31.91 19.84
CA LYS A 411 -48.17 30.55 20.05
C LYS A 411 -47.56 29.62 19.00
N GLU A 412 -46.90 28.56 19.44
CA GLU A 412 -46.58 27.42 18.60
C GLU A 412 -47.83 26.54 18.43
N ASP A 413 -48.42 26.58 17.24
CA ASP A 413 -49.26 25.49 16.75
C ASP A 413 -48.36 24.31 16.36
N LYS A 414 -48.36 23.26 17.18
CA LYS A 414 -47.80 21.96 16.81
C LYS A 414 -48.64 21.35 15.68
N LYS A 415 -48.18 21.49 14.45
CA LYS A 415 -48.41 20.49 13.40
C LYS A 415 -47.09 20.11 12.76
N ALA A 416 -46.52 19.04 13.28
CA ALA A 416 -45.53 18.25 12.56
C ALA A 416 -46.11 17.88 11.19
N GLN A 417 -45.51 18.42 10.13
CA GLN A 417 -45.81 18.04 8.76
C GLN A 417 -45.38 16.58 8.57
N VAL A 418 -46.37 15.70 8.54
CA VAL A 418 -46.24 14.35 8.00
C VAL A 418 -45.87 14.48 6.52
N ALA A 419 -44.68 14.00 6.17
CA ALA A 419 -44.24 13.87 4.79
C ALA A 419 -45.33 13.20 3.94
N GLY A 420 -45.66 13.85 2.82
CA GLY A 420 -46.88 13.64 2.06
C GLY A 420 -47.07 12.22 1.54
N LYS A 421 -48.21 11.61 1.89
CA LYS A 421 -48.86 10.63 1.01
C LYS A 421 -49.32 11.40 -0.23
N TRP A 422 -48.86 11.01 -1.42
CA TRP A 422 -49.47 11.43 -2.67
C TRP A 422 -50.99 11.20 -2.56
N ARG A 423 -51.78 12.27 -2.72
CA ARG A 423 -53.24 12.20 -2.79
C ARG A 423 -53.67 12.72 -4.15
N ARG A 424 -54.60 12.03 -4.79
CA ARG A 424 -55.26 12.52 -5.99
C ARG A 424 -55.95 13.84 -5.64
N TRP A 425 -55.68 14.87 -6.43
CA TRP A 425 -56.38 16.14 -6.29
C TRP A 425 -57.84 15.96 -6.75
N GLU A 426 -58.79 16.20 -5.84
CA GLU A 426 -60.24 16.01 -6.07
C GLU A 426 -61.02 17.33 -6.07
N GLY A 427 -60.34 18.49 -5.98
CA GLY A 427 -60.99 19.81 -5.97
C GLY A 427 -61.13 20.44 -7.36
N GLU A 428 -62.04 21.40 -7.51
CA GLU A 428 -62.10 22.25 -8.71
C GLU A 428 -60.85 23.14 -8.81
N TRP A 429 -60.19 23.12 -9.97
CA TRP A 429 -59.00 23.93 -10.21
C TRP A 429 -59.40 25.41 -10.31
N THR A 430 -58.86 26.24 -9.42
CA THR A 430 -59.07 27.70 -9.46
C THR A 430 -57.76 28.39 -9.88
N PRO A 431 -57.77 29.23 -10.94
CA PRO A 431 -56.58 29.97 -11.33
C PRO A 431 -56.25 31.00 -10.25
N LYS A 432 -55.09 30.83 -9.60
CA LYS A 432 -54.51 31.86 -8.72
C LYS A 432 -53.32 32.52 -9.43
N PRO A 433 -53.23 33.86 -9.44
CA PRO A 433 -52.04 34.54 -9.95
C PRO A 433 -50.83 34.20 -9.08
N PHE A 434 -49.65 34.15 -9.72
CA PHE A 434 -48.37 33.86 -9.06
C PHE A 434 -48.10 34.86 -7.93
N GLY A 435 -47.78 34.36 -6.73
CA GLY A 435 -47.27 35.18 -5.62
C GLY A 435 -48.22 35.44 -4.45
N VAL A 436 -49.37 34.78 -4.37
CA VAL A 436 -50.25 34.86 -3.18
C VAL A 436 -50.07 33.58 -2.35
N LEU A 437 -49.41 33.69 -1.19
CA LEU A 437 -49.37 32.64 -0.16
C LEU A 437 -50.66 32.64 0.66
#